data_AF-A0A8S9I6H4-F1
#
_entry.id   AF-A0A8S9I6H4-F1
#
_cell.length_a   1.000
_cell.length_b   1.000
_cell.length_c   1.000
_cell.angle_alpha   90.00
_cell.angle_beta   90.00
_cell.angle_gamma   90.00
#
_symmetry.space_group_name_H-M   'P 1'
#
loop_
_entity.id
_entity.type
_entity.pdbx_description
1 polymer ?
#
loop_
_entity_poly.entity_id
_entity_poly.type
_entity_poly.pdbx_seq_one_letter_code
_entity_poly.pdbx_strand_id
1 'polypeptide(L)'
;MGNRSKSSRKGKKAWRANISTEDIEDFFEKSTKDALSGGNLSAAPSEDLFHVDKSHDIPVKRKIEKHREKVLRCDSVLKKNPFVQVVSSSKPKSKISKKKTNVVESKTLKQAQKNVDDGSVMTDLWGDDDNNNGEHEKNPRKIWKMTSSIPAVEVDPAGCSYNPTAESHEDMLAEAVAQEMQKVYKNDSNPIDFALENCKQLFQKSVD
;
A
#
# COMPACT_ATOMS: atom_id res chain seq x y z
N MET A 1 -2.31 -37.22 26.52
CA MET A 1 -1.74 -36.94 25.19
C MET A 1 -1.46 -38.28 24.51
N GLY A 2 -2.48 -38.88 23.89
CA GLY A 2 -2.38 -40.22 23.33
C GLY A 2 -1.70 -40.21 21.97
N ASN A 3 -0.67 -41.03 21.79
CA ASN A 3 -0.07 -41.29 20.48
C ASN A 3 -1.13 -41.90 19.56
N ARG A 4 -1.49 -41.19 18.48
CA ARG A 4 -2.39 -41.71 17.44
C ARG A 4 -1.80 -43.01 16.90
N SER A 5 -2.61 -44.07 16.86
CA SER A 5 -2.21 -45.37 16.30
C SER A 5 -1.73 -45.19 14.87
N LYS A 6 -0.50 -45.60 14.57
CA LYS A 6 0.06 -45.53 13.21
C LYS A 6 -0.83 -46.39 12.30
N SER A 7 -1.58 -45.75 11.41
CA SER A 7 -2.36 -46.46 10.39
C SER A 7 -1.42 -47.31 9.53
N SER A 8 -1.91 -48.45 9.08
CA SER A 8 -1.10 -49.43 8.33
C SER A 8 -0.33 -48.78 7.19
N ARG A 9 0.99 -48.97 7.16
CA ARG A 9 1.89 -48.47 6.09
C ARG A 9 1.77 -49.27 4.79
N LYS A 10 0.86 -50.24 4.73
CA LYS A 10 0.70 -51.15 3.60
C LYS A 10 -0.47 -50.67 2.76
N GLY A 11 -0.16 -50.15 1.58
CA GLY A 11 -1.12 -49.72 0.57
C GLY A 11 -0.80 -48.35 -0.03
N LYS A 12 -1.29 -48.13 -1.25
CA LYS A 12 -1.04 -46.91 -2.04
C LYS A 12 -1.49 -45.62 -1.33
N LYS A 13 -2.58 -45.68 -0.55
CA LYS A 13 -3.11 -44.51 0.20
C LYS A 13 -2.18 -44.08 1.33
N ALA A 14 -1.52 -45.02 2.00
CA ALA A 14 -0.54 -44.71 3.03
C ALA A 14 0.77 -44.15 2.44
N TRP A 15 1.17 -44.58 1.24
CA TRP A 15 2.34 -44.01 0.56
C TRP A 15 2.10 -42.57 0.13
N ARG A 16 0.93 -42.26 -0.43
CA ARG A 16 0.56 -40.87 -0.77
C ARG A 16 0.57 -39.94 0.44
N ALA A 17 0.17 -40.43 1.62
CA ALA A 17 0.12 -39.63 2.84
C ALA A 17 1.46 -39.52 3.58
N ASN A 18 2.47 -40.34 3.23
CA ASN A 18 3.80 -40.30 3.85
C ASN A 18 4.86 -39.69 2.92
N ILE A 19 4.50 -39.32 1.69
CA ILE A 19 5.34 -38.47 0.83
C ILE A 19 5.10 -37.05 1.33
N SER A 20 6.11 -36.44 1.92
CA SER A 20 6.03 -35.04 2.33
C SER A 20 5.94 -34.15 1.09
N THR A 21 4.91 -33.31 1.02
CA THR A 21 4.79 -32.20 0.07
C THR A 21 5.27 -30.89 0.67
N GLU A 22 5.79 -30.92 1.91
CA GLU A 22 6.13 -29.73 2.68
C GLU A 22 7.22 -28.91 1.99
N ASP A 23 8.22 -29.52 1.37
CA ASP A 23 9.28 -28.80 0.63
C ASP A 23 8.73 -27.99 -0.56
N ILE A 24 7.73 -28.54 -1.25
CA ILE A 24 7.08 -27.87 -2.38
C ILE A 24 6.24 -26.70 -1.87
N GLU A 25 5.45 -26.92 -0.81
CA GLU A 25 4.63 -25.88 -0.18
C GLU A 25 5.50 -24.76 0.39
N ASP A 26 6.59 -25.12 1.06
CA ASP A 26 7.61 -24.22 1.58
C ASP A 26 8.24 -23.36 0.48
N PHE A 27 8.57 -23.95 -0.66
CA PHE A 27 9.11 -23.22 -1.81
C PHE A 27 8.10 -22.19 -2.33
N PHE A 28 6.82 -22.57 -2.48
CA PHE A 28 5.79 -21.62 -2.93
C PHE A 28 5.55 -20.51 -1.92
N GLU A 29 5.52 -20.84 -0.62
CA GLU A 29 5.42 -19.85 0.43
C GLU A 29 6.60 -18.87 0.45
N LYS A 30 7.83 -19.38 0.31
CA LYS A 30 9.04 -18.55 0.22
C LYS A 30 8.99 -17.65 -1.02
N SER A 31 8.63 -18.20 -2.18
CA SER A 31 8.52 -17.43 -3.44
C SER A 31 7.50 -16.29 -3.34
N THR A 32 6.37 -16.53 -2.67
CA THR A 32 5.33 -15.51 -2.48
C THR A 32 5.77 -14.43 -1.50
N LYS A 33 6.44 -14.82 -0.40
CA LYS A 33 6.99 -13.87 0.57
C LYS A 33 8.09 -13.00 -0.06
N ASP A 34 8.94 -13.59 -0.90
CA ASP A 34 9.98 -12.88 -1.63
C ASP A 34 9.38 -11.90 -2.65
N ALA A 35 8.36 -12.32 -3.41
CA ALA A 35 7.67 -11.42 -4.35
C ALA A 35 7.03 -10.22 -3.64
N LEU A 36 6.45 -10.42 -2.44
CA LEU A 36 5.89 -9.35 -1.62
C LEU A 36 6.96 -8.45 -0.98
N SER A 37 8.13 -9.02 -0.64
CA SER A 37 9.23 -8.29 0.01
C SER A 37 10.17 -7.60 -0.98
N GLY A 38 9.91 -7.71 -2.29
CA GLY A 38 10.70 -7.05 -3.33
C GLY A 38 11.88 -7.87 -3.87
N GLY A 39 11.85 -9.20 -3.72
CA GLY A 39 12.83 -10.13 -4.28
C GLY A 39 13.61 -10.93 -3.23
N ASN A 40 14.36 -11.93 -3.70
CA ASN A 40 15.15 -12.81 -2.83
C ASN A 40 16.45 -12.13 -2.39
N LEU A 41 16.48 -11.63 -1.15
CA LEU A 41 17.62 -10.91 -0.57
C LEU A 41 18.93 -11.72 -0.57
N SER A 42 18.85 -13.05 -0.60
CA SER A 42 20.04 -13.91 -0.63
C SER A 42 20.78 -13.89 -1.98
N ALA A 43 20.12 -13.47 -3.06
CA ALA A 43 20.72 -13.41 -4.39
C ALA A 43 21.41 -12.06 -4.66
N ALA A 44 20.99 -11.00 -3.97
CA ALA A 44 21.58 -9.67 -4.11
C ALA A 44 22.97 -9.62 -3.46
N PRO A 45 23.96 -8.94 -4.08
CA PRO A 45 25.27 -8.76 -3.49
C PRO A 45 25.17 -7.90 -2.21
N SER A 46 26.02 -8.20 -1.23
CA SER A 46 26.03 -7.46 0.05
C SER A 46 26.35 -5.98 -0.11
N GLU A 47 27.08 -5.61 -1.18
CA GLU A 47 27.44 -4.21 -1.51
C GLU A 47 26.20 -3.35 -1.82
N ASP A 48 25.15 -3.92 -2.43
CA ASP A 48 23.92 -3.19 -2.74
C ASP A 48 22.98 -3.11 -1.53
N LEU A 49 23.00 -4.14 -0.67
CA LEU A 49 22.17 -4.21 0.54
C LEU A 49 22.68 -3.31 1.66
N PHE A 50 24.00 -3.14 1.77
CA PHE A 50 24.61 -2.49 2.93
C PHE A 50 25.62 -1.43 2.51
N HIS A 51 25.36 -0.18 2.90
CA HIS A 51 26.34 0.88 2.87
C HIS A 51 27.01 1.03 4.25
N VAL A 52 28.33 0.83 4.32
CA VAL A 52 29.09 1.08 5.53
C VAL A 52 29.51 2.55 5.58
N ASP A 53 28.66 3.39 6.17
CA ASP A 53 28.97 4.79 6.40
C ASP A 53 30.02 4.92 7.52
N LYS A 54 31.23 5.35 7.16
CA LYS A 54 32.34 5.62 8.08
C LYS A 54 32.46 7.11 8.42
N SER A 55 31.55 7.95 7.93
CA SER A 55 31.59 9.37 8.22
C SER A 55 31.15 9.64 9.66
N HIS A 56 31.96 10.42 10.39
CA HIS A 56 31.57 10.90 11.71
C HIS A 56 30.79 12.19 11.54
N ASP A 57 29.46 12.09 11.45
CA ASP A 57 28.58 13.24 11.24
C ASP A 57 28.47 14.14 12.49
N ILE A 58 29.46 15.00 12.67
CA ILE A 58 29.46 16.09 13.66
C ILE A 58 28.25 17.03 13.51
N PRO A 59 27.73 17.39 12.31
CA PRO A 59 26.60 18.32 12.21
C PRO A 59 25.26 17.72 12.60
N VAL A 60 25.06 16.40 12.46
CA VAL A 60 23.82 15.71 12.88
C VAL A 60 23.69 15.72 14.39
N LYS A 61 24.79 15.47 15.12
CA LYS A 61 24.84 15.62 16.59
C LYS A 61 24.38 17.01 17.03
N ARG A 62 24.87 18.07 16.39
CA ARG A 62 24.45 19.46 16.69
C ARG A 62 22.97 19.71 16.42
N LYS A 63 22.38 19.11 15.38
CA LYS A 63 20.93 19.24 15.09
C LYS A 63 20.09 18.51 16.14
N ILE A 64 20.48 17.29 16.50
CA ILE A 64 19.79 16.49 17.52
C ILE A 64 19.86 17.19 18.88
N GLU A 65 21.02 17.74 19.25
CA GLU A 65 21.20 18.50 20.49
C GLU A 65 20.30 19.74 20.53
N LYS A 66 20.25 20.53 19.45
CA LYS A 66 19.31 21.66 19.31
C LYS A 66 17.84 21.26 19.41
N HIS A 67 17.47 20.10 18.89
CA HIS A 67 16.10 19.59 18.99
C HIS A 67 15.78 19.03 20.38
N ARG A 68 16.77 18.52 21.13
CA ARG A 68 16.64 18.09 22.52
C ARG A 68 16.57 19.26 23.50
N GLU A 69 17.27 20.36 23.22
CA GLU A 69 17.21 21.61 23.99
C GLU A 69 15.86 22.32 23.85
N LYS A 70 15.22 22.19 22.69
CA LYS A 70 13.87 22.72 22.45
C LYS A 70 12.85 21.87 23.20
N VAL A 71 12.29 22.44 24.25
CA VAL A 71 11.21 21.80 25.00
C VAL A 71 9.99 21.58 24.11
N LEU A 72 9.41 20.38 24.19
CA LEU A 72 8.23 19.99 23.43
C LEU A 72 7.07 20.96 23.68
N ARG A 73 6.19 21.11 22.69
CA ARG A 73 5.07 22.07 22.76
C ARG A 73 4.13 21.79 23.93
N CYS A 74 3.92 20.53 24.30
CA CYS A 74 3.15 20.13 25.48
C CYS A 74 3.83 20.58 26.78
N ASP A 75 5.12 20.30 26.93
CA ASP A 75 5.90 20.68 28.10
C ASP A 75 6.10 22.21 28.21
N SER A 76 6.11 22.90 27.07
CA SER A 76 6.16 24.37 27.00
C SER A 76 4.90 25.02 27.59
N VAL A 77 3.72 24.40 27.45
CA VAL A 77 2.46 24.88 28.07
C VAL A 77 2.49 24.70 29.59
N LEU A 78 3.17 23.67 30.07
CA LEU A 78 3.25 23.35 31.50
C LEU A 78 4.30 24.20 32.23
N LYS A 79 5.22 24.86 31.51
CA LYS A 79 6.16 25.81 32.10
C LYS A 79 5.41 27.04 32.61
N LYS A 80 5.80 27.50 33.81
CA LYS A 80 5.22 28.70 34.42
C LYS A 80 5.48 29.92 33.53
N ASN A 81 4.43 30.68 33.24
CA ASN A 81 4.55 31.91 32.47
C ASN A 81 5.23 32.99 33.35
N PRO A 82 6.41 33.52 32.97
CA PRO A 82 7.11 34.53 33.77
C PRO A 82 6.36 35.86 33.85
N PHE A 83 5.40 36.11 32.96
CA PHE A 83 4.61 37.36 32.93
C PHE A 83 3.38 37.31 33.84
N VAL A 84 3.05 36.16 34.43
CA VAL A 84 1.90 36.02 35.31
C VAL A 84 2.39 35.78 36.73
N GLN A 85 2.13 36.73 37.63
CA GLN A 85 2.44 36.56 39.04
C GLN A 85 1.55 35.46 39.64
N VAL A 86 2.16 34.51 40.35
CA VAL A 86 1.44 33.40 40.97
C VAL A 86 0.62 33.96 42.14
N VAL A 87 -0.69 33.97 41.99
CA VAL A 87 -1.60 34.33 43.09
C VAL A 87 -1.57 33.19 44.11
N SER A 88 -1.15 33.51 45.34
CA SER A 88 -1.13 32.55 46.45
C SER A 88 -2.55 32.10 46.77
N SER A 89 -2.91 30.88 46.37
CA SER A 89 -4.19 30.28 46.76
C SER A 89 -4.17 30.01 48.26
N SER A 90 -4.99 30.76 48.98
CA SER A 90 -5.08 30.85 50.44
C SER A 90 -5.12 29.49 51.20
N LYS A 91 -4.27 29.45 52.25
CA LYS A 91 -4.17 28.60 53.47
C LYS A 91 -3.35 27.30 53.45
N PRO A 92 -2.24 27.21 54.23
CA PRO A 92 -1.63 25.92 54.57
C PRO A 92 -2.53 25.17 55.56
N LYS A 93 -2.95 23.94 55.22
CA LYS A 93 -3.61 23.06 56.19
C LYS A 93 -2.59 22.57 57.21
N SER A 94 -2.92 22.77 58.48
CA SER A 94 -2.20 22.29 59.66
C SER A 94 -1.97 20.78 59.64
N LYS A 95 -0.83 20.35 60.18
CA LYS A 95 -0.42 18.94 60.36
C LYS A 95 -1.52 18.11 61.02
N ILE A 96 -1.91 16.97 60.43
CA ILE A 96 -2.38 15.79 61.18
C ILE A 96 -1.97 14.52 60.43
N SER A 97 -1.62 13.52 61.22
CA SER A 97 -0.86 12.34 60.87
C SER A 97 -1.69 11.14 60.39
N LYS A 98 -1.01 10.20 59.73
CA LYS A 98 -1.26 8.73 59.63
C LYS A 98 -2.26 8.22 58.58
N LYS A 99 -1.67 7.44 57.65
CA LYS A 99 -2.08 6.14 57.05
C LYS A 99 -3.58 5.85 56.87
N LYS A 100 -4.00 5.52 55.63
CA LYS A 100 -4.25 4.15 55.10
C LYS A 100 -5.05 4.20 53.78
N THR A 101 -4.51 3.52 52.77
CA THR A 101 -5.09 2.65 51.71
C THR A 101 -6.58 2.69 51.31
N ASN A 102 -6.79 2.34 50.03
CA ASN A 102 -7.97 1.78 49.34
C ASN A 102 -8.97 2.80 48.79
N VAL A 103 -9.65 2.63 47.65
CA VAL A 103 -9.63 1.75 46.47
C VAL A 103 -10.75 2.36 45.59
N VAL A 104 -10.54 2.40 44.26
CA VAL A 104 -11.55 2.38 43.17
C VAL A 104 -12.73 3.36 43.26
N GLU A 105 -12.81 4.25 42.27
CA GLU A 105 -14.06 4.89 41.88
C GLU A 105 -14.33 4.67 40.39
N SER A 106 -15.46 3.99 40.16
CA SER A 106 -16.09 3.74 38.87
C SER A 106 -17.29 4.67 38.71
N LYS A 107 -17.63 5.00 37.46
CA LYS A 107 -18.94 5.53 36.97
C LYS A 107 -19.13 7.04 37.26
N THR A 108 -19.72 7.88 36.41
CA THR A 108 -20.27 7.87 35.04
C THR A 108 -20.64 9.33 34.79
N LEU A 109 -20.38 9.89 33.61
CA LEU A 109 -20.86 11.20 33.20
C LEU A 109 -22.29 11.10 32.65
N LYS A 110 -23.20 11.95 33.12
CA LYS A 110 -24.52 12.17 32.48
C LYS A 110 -24.34 13.20 31.37
N GLN A 111 -24.56 12.80 30.12
CA GLN A 111 -24.66 13.70 28.97
C GLN A 111 -26.11 14.18 28.81
N ALA A 112 -26.24 15.48 28.61
CA ALA A 112 -27.48 16.15 28.25
C ALA A 112 -27.82 15.87 26.78
N GLN A 113 -29.08 15.53 26.53
CA GLN A 113 -29.62 15.23 25.22
C GLN A 113 -29.85 16.52 24.43
N LYS A 114 -29.29 16.59 23.22
CA LYS A 114 -29.66 17.54 22.18
C LYS A 114 -30.13 16.69 21.00
N ASN A 115 -31.44 16.65 20.78
CA ASN A 115 -32.03 16.02 19.60
C ASN A 115 -31.70 16.91 18.39
N VAL A 116 -30.93 16.38 17.45
CA VAL A 116 -30.80 16.91 16.10
C VAL A 116 -31.42 15.87 15.19
N ASP A 117 -32.34 16.34 14.35
CA ASP A 117 -33.11 15.57 13.39
C ASP A 117 -32.15 14.93 12.37
N ASP A 118 -31.96 13.61 12.47
CA ASP A 118 -31.09 12.81 11.60
C ASP A 118 -31.80 12.50 10.28
N GLY A 119 -32.07 13.54 9.49
CA GLY A 119 -32.41 13.40 8.08
C GLY A 119 -31.12 13.26 7.26
N SER A 120 -30.43 12.12 7.34
CA SER A 120 -29.32 11.85 6.42
C SER A 120 -29.90 11.76 5.00
N VAL A 121 -29.77 12.83 4.24
CA VAL A 121 -30.00 12.83 2.79
C VAL A 121 -28.99 11.83 2.22
N MET A 122 -29.46 10.62 1.94
CA MET A 122 -28.72 9.61 1.20
C MET A 122 -28.74 10.10 -0.26
N THR A 123 -27.82 10.99 -0.60
CA THR A 123 -27.66 11.39 -2.01
C THR A 123 -27.08 10.19 -2.73
N ASP A 124 -27.87 9.58 -3.60
CA ASP A 124 -27.40 8.50 -4.47
C ASP A 124 -26.32 9.07 -5.39
N LEU A 125 -25.07 8.76 -5.08
CA LEU A 125 -23.90 9.25 -5.82
C LEU A 125 -23.81 8.62 -7.22
N TRP A 126 -24.67 7.64 -7.51
CA TRP A 126 -24.76 6.92 -8.78
C TRP A 126 -26.13 7.06 -9.45
N GLY A 127 -26.99 7.95 -8.92
CA GLY A 127 -28.29 8.25 -9.49
C GLY A 127 -28.13 9.10 -10.74
N ASP A 128 -28.44 8.52 -11.89
CA ASP A 128 -28.39 9.13 -13.22
C ASP A 128 -29.60 10.07 -13.44
N ASP A 129 -29.82 11.01 -12.52
CA ASP A 129 -30.97 11.93 -12.56
C ASP A 129 -30.54 13.26 -13.18
N ASP A 130 -30.56 13.30 -14.51
CA ASP A 130 -30.25 14.47 -15.36
C ASP A 130 -31.28 15.61 -15.27
N ASN A 131 -32.15 15.65 -14.25
CA ASN A 131 -33.17 16.67 -14.11
C ASN A 131 -33.21 17.26 -12.70
N ASN A 132 -32.29 18.16 -12.40
CA ASN A 132 -32.60 19.25 -11.48
C ASN A 132 -31.79 20.51 -11.76
N ASN A 133 -32.51 21.56 -12.18
CA ASN A 133 -32.09 22.95 -12.17
C ASN A 133 -31.80 23.40 -10.74
N GLY A 134 -30.60 23.11 -10.26
CA GLY A 134 -30.00 23.70 -9.06
C GLY A 134 -28.95 24.69 -9.49
N GLU A 135 -29.28 25.98 -9.44
CA GLU A 135 -28.37 27.10 -9.68
C GLU A 135 -27.21 27.06 -8.69
N HIS A 136 -26.15 26.34 -9.04
CA HIS A 136 -24.88 26.40 -8.36
C HIS A 136 -23.92 27.19 -9.25
N GLU A 137 -23.68 28.46 -8.87
CA GLU A 137 -22.61 29.29 -9.41
C GLU A 137 -21.25 28.61 -9.19
N LYS A 138 -20.87 27.70 -10.08
CA LYS A 138 -19.56 27.05 -10.09
C LYS A 138 -18.76 27.65 -11.22
N ASN A 139 -17.95 28.63 -10.85
CA ASN A 139 -16.86 29.17 -11.65
C ASN A 139 -16.09 27.99 -12.31
N PRO A 140 -16.18 27.78 -13.63
CA PRO A 140 -15.64 26.57 -14.24
C PRO A 140 -14.12 26.70 -14.30
N ARG A 141 -13.43 26.16 -13.30
CA ARG A 141 -12.03 25.79 -13.48
C ARG A 141 -11.98 24.91 -14.72
N LYS A 142 -11.22 25.31 -15.73
CA LYS A 142 -11.04 24.56 -16.97
C LYS A 142 -10.45 23.20 -16.61
N ILE A 143 -11.31 22.19 -16.46
CA ILE A 143 -10.90 20.81 -16.29
C ILE A 143 -10.36 20.41 -17.66
N TRP A 144 -9.04 20.29 -17.76
CA TRP A 144 -8.41 19.78 -18.97
C TRP A 144 -8.80 18.31 -19.09
N LYS A 145 -9.79 18.03 -19.94
CA LYS A 145 -10.13 16.66 -20.31
C LYS A 145 -9.03 16.17 -21.23
N MET A 146 -8.06 15.45 -20.68
CA MET A 146 -7.14 14.66 -21.49
C MET A 146 -7.93 13.49 -22.05
N THR A 147 -8.31 13.56 -23.33
CA THR A 147 -8.88 12.41 -24.04
C THR A 147 -7.72 11.49 -24.39
N SER A 148 -7.56 10.39 -23.65
CA SER A 148 -6.66 9.33 -24.09
C SER A 148 -7.21 8.74 -25.39
N SER A 149 -6.35 8.60 -26.40
CA SER A 149 -6.71 7.95 -27.67
C SER A 149 -6.93 6.43 -27.52
N ILE A 150 -6.59 5.88 -26.36
CA ILE A 150 -6.72 4.46 -26.03
C ILE A 150 -8.15 4.24 -25.52
N PRO A 151 -8.88 3.23 -26.04
CA PRO A 151 -10.20 2.89 -25.52
C PRO A 151 -10.11 2.54 -24.03
N ALA A 152 -11.16 2.85 -23.27
CA ALA A 152 -11.16 2.68 -21.81
C ALA A 152 -11.02 1.22 -21.33
N VAL A 153 -11.22 0.25 -22.23
CA VAL A 153 -11.08 -1.19 -21.97
C VAL A 153 -10.40 -1.82 -23.17
N GLU A 154 -9.29 -2.50 -22.92
CA GLU A 154 -8.67 -3.42 -23.88
C GLU A 154 -9.53 -4.69 -23.90
N VAL A 155 -10.17 -4.96 -25.03
CA VAL A 155 -11.01 -6.16 -25.22
C VAL A 155 -10.18 -7.18 -26.01
N ASP A 156 -9.90 -8.32 -25.38
CA ASP A 156 -9.20 -9.43 -26.04
C ASP A 156 -10.07 -10.02 -27.16
N PRO A 157 -9.45 -10.49 -28.28
CA PRO A 157 -10.20 -11.12 -29.36
C PRO A 157 -10.81 -12.46 -28.92
N ALA A 158 -11.92 -12.85 -29.53
CA ALA A 158 -12.72 -14.03 -29.14
C ALA A 158 -11.94 -15.37 -29.16
N GLY A 159 -10.84 -15.43 -29.92
CA GLY A 159 -9.93 -16.59 -29.99
C GLY A 159 -9.05 -16.80 -28.76
N CYS A 160 -8.98 -15.84 -27.83
CA CYS A 160 -8.13 -15.90 -26.64
C CYS A 160 -8.74 -16.63 -25.43
N SER A 161 -9.99 -17.10 -25.53
CA SER A 161 -10.59 -17.91 -24.47
C SER A 161 -9.94 -19.30 -24.38
N TYR A 162 -10.04 -19.97 -23.22
CA TYR A 162 -9.43 -21.30 -23.02
C TYR A 162 -10.03 -22.40 -23.92
N ASN A 163 -11.23 -22.20 -24.46
CA ASN A 163 -11.89 -23.12 -25.37
C ASN A 163 -12.55 -22.33 -26.53
N PRO A 164 -11.77 -21.78 -27.46
CA PRO A 164 -12.28 -20.95 -28.54
C PRO A 164 -12.94 -21.83 -29.62
N THR A 165 -13.81 -21.22 -30.43
CA THR A 165 -14.24 -21.89 -31.67
C THR A 165 -13.05 -21.96 -32.62
N ALA A 166 -12.95 -23.02 -33.43
CA ALA A 166 -11.81 -23.24 -34.32
C ALA A 166 -11.55 -22.03 -35.24
N GLU A 167 -12.63 -21.46 -35.81
CA GLU A 167 -12.59 -20.24 -36.61
C GLU A 167 -11.97 -19.05 -35.86
N SER A 168 -12.44 -18.77 -34.64
CA SER A 168 -11.92 -17.63 -33.85
C SER A 168 -10.44 -17.78 -33.47
N HIS A 169 -9.97 -19.01 -33.28
CA HIS A 169 -8.57 -19.28 -32.97
C HIS A 169 -7.68 -19.12 -34.22
N GLU A 170 -8.14 -19.58 -35.38
CA GLU A 170 -7.46 -19.38 -36.66
C GLU A 170 -7.35 -17.89 -37.01
N ASP A 171 -8.42 -17.13 -36.81
CA ASP A 171 -8.45 -15.68 -37.03
C ASP A 171 -7.45 -14.96 -36.11
N MET A 172 -7.41 -15.31 -34.83
CA MET A 172 -6.44 -14.76 -33.87
C MET A 172 -4.99 -15.02 -34.32
N LEU A 173 -4.69 -16.24 -34.77
CA LEU A 173 -3.36 -16.57 -35.29
C LEU A 173 -3.05 -15.79 -36.57
N ALA A 174 -4.02 -15.63 -37.47
CA ALA A 174 -3.86 -14.85 -38.70
C ALA A 174 -3.56 -13.37 -38.41
N GLU A 175 -4.26 -12.77 -37.43
CA GLU A 175 -4.00 -11.41 -36.98
C GLU A 175 -2.58 -11.25 -36.41
N ALA A 176 -2.15 -12.18 -35.56
CA ALA A 176 -0.79 -12.16 -35.00
C ALA A 176 0.29 -12.26 -36.09
N VAL A 177 0.10 -13.16 -37.06
CA VAL A 177 1.01 -13.30 -38.21
C VAL A 177 1.02 -12.02 -39.05
N ALA A 178 -0.13 -11.41 -39.31
CA ALA A 178 -0.23 -10.18 -40.08
C ALA A 178 0.51 -9.01 -39.39
N GLN A 179 0.43 -8.89 -38.06
CA GLN A 179 1.17 -7.87 -37.30
C GLN A 179 2.69 -8.07 -37.40
N GLU A 180 3.18 -9.30 -37.30
CA GLU A 180 4.60 -9.61 -37.48
C GLU A 180 5.07 -9.28 -38.89
N MET A 181 4.29 -9.64 -39.93
CA MET A 181 4.62 -9.26 -41.31
C MET A 181 4.64 -7.74 -41.50
N GLN A 182 3.69 -7.00 -40.92
CA GLN A 182 3.69 -5.54 -40.95
C GLN A 182 4.93 -4.94 -40.29
N LYS A 183 5.40 -5.51 -39.17
CA LYS A 183 6.65 -5.10 -38.53
C LYS A 183 7.83 -5.34 -39.46
N VAL A 184 7.91 -6.52 -40.10
CA VAL A 184 8.97 -6.83 -41.07
C VAL A 184 8.97 -5.81 -42.21
N TYR A 185 7.83 -5.51 -42.83
CA TYR A 185 7.76 -4.52 -43.91
C TYR A 185 8.17 -3.11 -43.45
N LYS A 186 7.80 -2.70 -42.23
CA LYS A 186 8.23 -1.42 -41.64
C LYS A 186 9.74 -1.39 -41.43
N ASN A 187 10.31 -2.48 -40.92
CA ASN A 187 11.74 -2.63 -40.69
C ASN A 187 12.51 -2.54 -42.01
N ASP A 188 12.04 -3.23 -43.05
CA ASP A 188 12.66 -3.23 -44.38
C ASP A 188 12.55 -1.87 -45.07
N SER A 189 11.48 -1.11 -44.79
CA SER A 189 11.26 0.21 -45.39
C SER A 189 12.11 1.32 -44.76
N ASN A 190 12.36 1.29 -43.44
CA ASN A 190 13.09 2.33 -42.71
C ASN A 190 14.13 1.74 -41.72
N PRO A 191 15.27 1.22 -42.20
CA PRO A 191 16.27 0.58 -41.34
C PRO A 191 16.92 1.53 -40.32
N ILE A 192 16.92 2.85 -40.58
CA ILE A 192 17.51 3.87 -39.70
C ILE A 192 16.62 4.12 -38.47
N ASP A 193 15.30 4.18 -38.66
CA ASP A 193 14.36 4.45 -37.56
C ASP A 193 14.29 3.27 -36.58
N PHE A 194 14.37 2.03 -37.11
CA PHE A 194 14.44 0.82 -36.30
C PHE A 194 15.70 0.72 -35.44
N ALA A 195 16.86 1.12 -35.98
CA ALA A 195 18.11 1.15 -35.22
C ALA A 195 18.04 2.12 -34.02
N LEU A 196 17.38 3.27 -34.19
CA LEU A 196 17.18 4.23 -33.12
C LEU A 196 16.17 3.75 -32.07
N GLU A 197 15.13 3.02 -32.48
CA GLU A 197 14.14 2.45 -31.56
C GLU A 197 14.74 1.32 -30.71
N ASN A 198 15.54 0.43 -31.30
CA ASN A 198 16.28 -0.59 -30.55
C ASN A 198 17.28 0.00 -29.55
N CYS A 199 18.00 1.05 -29.94
CA CYS A 199 18.90 1.77 -29.02
C CYS A 199 18.14 2.39 -27.84
N LYS A 200 16.94 2.95 -28.07
CA LYS A 200 16.09 3.49 -26.99
C LYS A 200 15.57 2.40 -26.05
N GLN A 201 15.13 1.25 -26.60
CA GLN A 201 14.67 0.12 -25.78
C GLN A 201 15.79 -0.51 -24.93
N LEU A 202 17.01 -0.60 -25.47
CA LEU A 202 18.18 -1.04 -24.70
C LEU A 202 18.54 -0.06 -23.58
N PHE A 203 18.38 1.25 -23.82
CA PHE A 203 18.64 2.27 -22.81
C PHE A 203 17.61 2.22 -21.68
N GLN A 204 16.33 1.97 -22.00
CA GLN A 204 15.28 1.86 -20.98
C GLN A 204 15.46 0.61 -20.10
N LYS A 205 15.85 -0.54 -20.68
CA LYS A 205 16.14 -1.78 -19.93
C LYS A 205 17.40 -1.73 -19.06
N SER A 206 18.24 -0.70 -19.21
CA SER A 206 19.44 -0.49 -18.39
C SER A 206 19.19 0.44 -17.20
N VAL A 207 18.02 1.07 -17.14
CA VAL A 207 17.65 2.07 -16.12
C VAL A 207 16.66 1.50 -15.08
N ASP A 208 16.06 0.34 -15.36
CA ASP A 208 15.29 -0.48 -14.42
C ASP A 208 16.16 -1.63 -13.86
#